data_AF-A0A8J7X0S1-F1
#
_entry.id   AF-A0A8J7X0S1-F1
#
_cell.length_a   1.000
_cell.length_b   1.000
_cell.length_c   1.000
_cell.angle_alpha   90.00
_cell.angle_beta   90.00
_cell.angle_gamma   90.00
#
_symmetry.space_group_name_H-M   'P 1'
#
loop_
_entity.id
_entity.type
_entity.pdbx_description
1 polymer ?
#
loop_
_entity_poly.entity_id
_entity_poly.type
_entity_poly.pdbx_seq_one_letter_code
_entity_poly.pdbx_strand_id
1 'polypeptide(L)'
;MRYVKVLALVLFFFVAMVFFVQNTEILTQSISLKFSVFALQWTSSPIPIYLYILLAFVLGAVLSTLYFAVDKLRMNKEIKRNRQQIKSMQNELDSLRPKPLQEQASASEAGHPAPPEPLS
;
A
#
# COMPACT_ATOMS: atom_id res chain seq x y z
N MET A 1 -2.19 -3.06 15.91
CA MET A 1 -1.24 -2.42 14.98
C MET A 1 -1.58 -0.96 14.63
N ARG A 2 -2.77 -0.60 14.13
CA ARG A 2 -3.09 0.78 13.69
C ARG A 2 -2.95 1.82 14.80
N TYR A 3 -3.50 1.56 15.99
CA TYR A 3 -3.41 2.48 17.14
C TYR A 3 -1.98 2.60 17.70
N VAL A 4 -1.22 1.51 17.76
CA VAL A 4 0.19 1.53 18.19
C VAL A 4 1.05 2.37 17.23
N LYS A 5 0.81 2.28 15.92
CA LYS A 5 1.47 3.13 14.92
C LYS A 5 1.13 4.62 15.11
N VAL A 6 -0.14 4.93 15.43
CA VAL A 6 -0.56 6.31 15.71
C VAL A 6 0.08 6.82 17.00
N LEU A 7 0.09 6.03 18.07
CA LEU A 7 0.72 6.41 19.33
C LEU A 7 2.23 6.64 19.17
N ALA A 8 2.92 5.76 18.42
CA ALA A 8 4.33 5.94 18.10
C ALA A 8 4.58 7.21 17.27
N LEU A 9 3.70 7.54 16.31
CA LEU A 9 3.79 8.78 15.54
C LEU A 9 3.60 10.02 16.43
N VAL A 10 2.63 9.99 17.34
CA VAL A 10 2.41 11.09 18.30
C VAL A 10 3.62 11.26 19.22
N LEU A 11 4.15 10.16 19.76
CA LEU A 11 5.35 10.19 20.59
C LEU A 11 6.56 10.72 19.83
N PHE A 12 6.75 10.29 18.59
CA PHE A 12 7.79 10.81 17.70
C PHE A 12 7.66 12.33 17.50
N PHE A 13 6.46 12.82 17.22
CA PHE A 13 6.20 14.26 17.08
C PHE A 13 6.47 15.02 18.37
N PHE A 14 6.10 14.45 19.52
CA PHE A 14 6.38 15.05 20.82
C PHE A 14 7.88 15.18 21.09
N VAL A 15 8.64 14.10 20.88
CA VAL A 15 10.11 14.11 21.04
C VAL A 15 10.75 15.09 20.05
N ALA A 16 10.30 15.10 18.79
CA ALA A 16 10.78 16.04 17.79
C ALA A 16 10.51 17.50 18.21
N MET A 17 9.32 17.80 18.73
CA MET A 17 8.97 19.14 19.22
C MET A 17 9.86 19.55 20.39
N VAL A 18 10.07 18.67 21.38
CA VAL A 18 10.95 18.92 22.52
C VAL A 18 12.39 19.18 22.03
N PHE A 19 12.88 18.38 21.09
CA PHE A 19 14.19 18.57 20.47
C PHE A 19 14.32 19.96 19.82
N PHE A 20 13.31 20.40 19.06
CA PHE A 20 13.31 21.73 18.45
C PHE A 20 13.36 22.84 19.50
N VAL A 21 12.51 22.77 20.53
CA VAL A 21 12.46 23.79 21.58
C VAL A 21 13.80 23.87 22.32
N GLN A 22 14.37 22.73 22.70
CA GLN A 22 15.65 22.67 23.43
C GLN A 22 16.84 23.16 22.58
N ASN A 23 16.79 22.99 21.26
CA ASN A 23 17.89 23.35 20.36
C ASN A 23 17.62 24.64 19.57
N THR A 24 16.61 25.44 19.96
CA THR A 24 16.18 26.64 19.22
C THR A 24 17.33 27.61 18.95
N GLU A 25 18.23 27.80 19.92
CA GLU A 25 19.37 28.69 19.78
C GLU A 25 20.29 28.28 18.63
N ILE A 26 20.62 26.99 18.54
CA ILE A 26 21.46 26.42 17.46
C ILE A 26 20.68 26.47 16.14
N LEU A 27 19.40 26.08 16.15
CA LEU A 27 18.58 25.97 14.95
C LEU A 27 18.31 27.32 14.26
N THR A 28 18.33 28.41 15.02
CA THR A 28 18.13 29.78 14.52
C THR A 28 19.44 30.40 14.02
N GLN A 29 20.60 29.80 14.29
CA GLN A 29 21.86 30.28 13.74
C GLN A 29 21.83 30.21 12.21
N SER A 30 22.18 31.33 11.58
CA SER A 30 22.29 31.39 10.13
C SER A 30 23.67 30.94 9.70
N ILE A 31 23.73 29.88 8.89
CA ILE A 31 24.99 29.42 8.30
C ILE A 31 25.06 29.96 6.87
N SER A 32 26.15 30.64 6.55
CA SER A 32 26.51 30.94 5.16
C SER A 32 27.33 29.77 4.62
N LEU A 33 26.75 29.02 3.68
CA LEU A 33 27.48 27.98 2.96
C LEU A 33 28.53 28.66 2.07
N LYS A 34 29.79 28.30 2.28
CA LYS A 34 30.91 28.73 1.44
C LYS A 34 31.30 27.60 0.52
N PHE A 35 31.32 27.88 -0.77
CA PHE A 35 31.84 26.99 -1.79
C PHE A 35 33.12 27.61 -2.36
N SER A 36 34.26 27.03 -2.01
CA SER A 36 35.59 27.49 -2.41
C SER A 36 36.26 26.41 -3.25
N VAL A 37 36.36 26.62 -4.57
CA VAL A 37 37.07 25.70 -5.47
C VAL A 37 38.06 26.47 -6.34
N PHE A 38 39.35 26.08 -6.26
CA PHE A 38 40.52 26.58 -7.00
C PHE A 38 40.79 28.11 -6.92
N ALA A 39 39.82 28.96 -7.23
CA ALA A 39 39.85 30.42 -7.05
C ALA A 39 38.44 31.05 -6.93
N LEU A 40 37.38 30.26 -7.10
CA LEU A 40 36.00 30.72 -7.07
C LEU A 40 35.47 30.64 -5.64
N GLN A 41 35.24 31.80 -5.02
CA GLN A 41 34.65 31.93 -3.69
C GLN A 41 33.17 32.31 -3.85
N TRP A 42 32.28 31.34 -3.66
CA TRP A 42 30.84 31.58 -3.64
C TRP A 42 30.32 31.47 -2.21
N THR A 43 29.78 32.57 -1.69
CA THR A 43 29.09 32.61 -0.39
C THR A 43 27.60 32.68 -0.63
N SER A 44 26.87 31.68 -0.14
CA SER A 44 25.41 31.71 -0.11
C SER A 44 24.92 32.70 0.95
N SER A 45 23.71 33.25 0.72
CA SER A 45 23.01 34.06 1.71
C SER A 45 22.88 33.29 3.03
N PRO A 46 23.06 33.93 4.21
CA PRO A 46 22.92 33.28 5.50
C PRO A 46 21.48 32.74 5.66
N ILE A 47 21.33 31.42 5.61
CA ILE A 47 20.05 30.73 5.80
C ILE A 47 20.08 30.02 7.15
N PRO A 48 19.04 30.18 7.99
CA PRO A 48 18.91 29.46 9.26
C PRO A 48 18.92 27.93 9.11
N ILE A 49 19.53 27.24 10.05
CA ILE A 49 19.64 25.76 10.06
C ILE A 49 18.28 25.07 10.00
N TYR A 50 17.27 25.60 10.69
CA TYR A 50 15.92 25.00 10.71
C TYR A 50 15.31 24.87 9.30
N LEU A 51 15.65 25.75 8.35
CA LEU A 51 15.16 25.67 6.97
C LEU A 51 15.78 24.50 6.21
N TYR A 52 17.06 24.22 6.43
CA TYR A 52 17.73 23.05 5.84
C TYR A 52 17.12 21.75 6.36
N ILE A 53 16.87 21.67 7.66
CA ILE A 53 16.22 20.51 8.29
C ILE A 53 14.80 20.34 7.76
N LEU A 54 14.04 21.43 7.67
CA LEU A 54 12.68 21.42 7.12
C LEU A 54 12.67 20.93 5.67
N LEU A 55 13.57 21.43 4.83
CA LEU A 55 13.65 21.03 3.43
C LEU A 55 14.04 19.55 3.30
N ALA A 56 15.02 19.08 4.07
CA ALA A 56 15.41 17.67 4.10
C ALA A 56 14.25 16.77 4.57
N PHE A 57 13.48 17.22 5.56
CA PHE A 57 12.29 16.51 6.03
C PHE A 57 11.21 16.42 4.95
N VAL A 58 10.89 17.53 4.28
CA VAL A 58 9.90 17.55 3.18
C VAL A 58 10.35 16.65 2.03
N LEU A 59 11.62 16.72 1.63
CA LEU A 59 12.16 15.84 0.58
C LEU A 59 12.08 14.36 1.01
N GLY A 60 12.46 14.04 2.23
CA GLY A 60 12.32 12.69 2.78
C GLY A 60 10.87 12.20 2.81
N ALA A 61 9.92 13.06 3.16
CA ALA A 61 8.49 12.75 3.15
C ALA A 61 7.97 12.51 1.73
N VAL A 62 8.38 13.33 0.75
CA VAL A 62 8.01 13.15 -0.66
C VAL A 62 8.58 11.83 -1.19
N LEU A 63 9.85 11.55 -0.95
CA LEU A 63 10.51 10.33 -1.41
C LEU A 63 9.90 9.07 -0.78
N SER A 64 9.65 9.08 0.53
CA SER A 64 9.01 7.96 1.22
C SER A 64 7.58 7.73 0.74
N THR A 65 6.81 8.80 0.51
CA THR A 65 5.46 8.71 -0.06
C THR A 65 5.50 8.11 -1.46
N LEU A 66 6.44 8.54 -2.31
CA LEU A 66 6.60 8.02 -3.66
C LEU A 66 6.99 6.54 -3.64
N TYR A 67 7.93 6.15 -2.78
CA TYR A 67 8.34 4.76 -2.59
C TYR A 67 7.15 3.89 -2.16
N PHE A 68 6.40 4.32 -1.14
CA PHE A 68 5.23 3.58 -0.66
C PHE A 68 4.10 3.51 -1.70
N ALA A 69 3.91 4.57 -2.49
CA ALA A 69 2.96 4.57 -3.59
C ALA A 69 3.32 3.54 -4.67
N VAL A 70 4.60 3.47 -5.05
CA VAL A 70 5.10 2.47 -6.02
C VAL A 70 4.89 1.05 -5.48
N ASP A 71 5.25 0.78 -4.22
CA ASP A 71 5.04 -0.53 -3.60
C ASP A 71 3.56 -0.93 -3.56
N LYS A 72 2.67 0.00 -3.19
CA LYS A 72 1.22 -0.25 -3.21
C LYS A 72 0.71 -0.57 -4.62
N LEU A 73 1.23 0.09 -5.65
CA LEU A 73 0.89 -0.20 -7.04
C LEU A 73 1.38 -1.59 -7.47
N ARG A 74 2.60 -1.99 -7.07
CA ARG A 74 3.14 -3.33 -7.33
C ARG A 74 2.31 -4.41 -6.65
N MET A 75 2.00 -4.24 -5.37
CA MET A 75 1.16 -5.17 -4.61
C MET A 75 -0.24 -5.31 -5.22
N ASN A 76 -0.85 -4.21 -5.69
CA ASN A 76 -2.14 -4.27 -6.39
C ASN A 76 -2.07 -5.02 -7.72
N LYS A 77 -0.96 -4.90 -8.46
CA LYS A 77 -0.75 -5.67 -9.70
C LYS A 77 -0.61 -7.15 -9.40
N GLU A 78 0.13 -7.53 -8.36
CA GLU A 78 0.28 -8.92 -7.92
C GLU A 78 -1.07 -9.53 -7.48
N ILE A 79 -1.87 -8.80 -6.70
CA ILE A 79 -3.21 -9.24 -6.29
C ILE A 79 -4.09 -9.49 -7.52
N LYS A 80 -4.06 -8.60 -8.53
CA LYS A 80 -4.83 -8.79 -9.77
C LYS A 80 -4.36 -10.02 -10.55
N ARG A 81 -3.04 -10.22 -10.67
CA ARG A 81 -2.46 -11.38 -11.37
C ARG A 81 -2.86 -12.70 -10.70
N ASN A 82 -2.75 -12.77 -9.37
CA ASN A 82 -3.12 -13.97 -8.63
C ASN A 82 -4.62 -14.26 -8.72
N ARG A 83 -5.48 -13.23 -8.67
CA ARG A 83 -6.92 -13.40 -8.89
C ARG A 83 -7.26 -13.91 -10.30
N GLN A 84 -6.54 -13.45 -11.32
CA GLN A 84 -6.73 -13.94 -12.69
C GLN A 84 -6.31 -15.41 -12.82
N GLN A 85 -5.19 -15.81 -12.20
CA GLN A 85 -4.74 -17.21 -12.19
C GLN A 85 -5.71 -18.13 -11.45
N ILE A 86 -6.25 -17.69 -10.31
CA ILE A 86 -7.29 -18.45 -9.59
C ILE A 86 -8.52 -18.65 -10.48
N LYS A 87 -8.94 -17.60 -11.20
CA LYS A 87 -10.10 -17.67 -12.09
C LYS A 87 -9.85 -18.59 -13.29
N SER A 88 -8.65 -18.56 -13.89
CA SER A 88 -8.34 -19.48 -15.00
C SER A 88 -8.28 -20.93 -14.53
N MET A 89 -7.67 -21.19 -13.38
CA MET A 89 -7.65 -22.53 -12.76
C MET A 89 -9.05 -23.03 -12.42
N GLN A 90 -9.94 -22.16 -11.91
CA GLN A 90 -11.36 -22.51 -11.68
C GLN A 90 -12.07 -22.87 -12.99
N ASN A 91 -11.86 -22.09 -14.06
CA ASN A 91 -12.45 -22.38 -15.37
C ASN A 91 -11.92 -23.69 -16.00
N GLU A 92 -10.64 -24.03 -15.77
CA GLU A 92 -10.07 -25.31 -16.21
C GLU A 92 -10.64 -26.50 -15.42
N LEU A 93 -10.85 -26.34 -14.11
CA LEU A 93 -11.53 -27.37 -13.31
C LEU A 93 -12.99 -27.56 -13.75
N ASP A 94 -13.71 -26.49 -14.08
CA ASP A 94 -15.09 -26.56 -14.57
C ASP A 94 -15.18 -27.11 -16.00
N SER A 95 -14.18 -26.90 -16.86
CA SER A 95 -14.16 -27.47 -18.21
C SER A 95 -13.75 -28.95 -18.24
N LEU A 96 -12.89 -29.35 -17.30
CA LEU A 96 -12.52 -30.74 -17.06
C LEU A 96 -13.53 -31.49 -16.20
N ARG A 97 -14.58 -30.83 -15.71
CA ARG A 97 -15.75 -31.48 -15.12
C ARG A 97 -16.62 -31.97 -16.27
N PRO A 98 -16.57 -33.25 -16.65
CA PRO A 98 -17.42 -33.73 -17.71
C PRO A 98 -18.88 -33.56 -17.25
N LYS A 99 -19.74 -32.99 -18.11
CA LYS A 99 -21.19 -33.14 -17.99
C LYS A 99 -21.53 -34.57 -18.43
N PRO A 100 -21.66 -35.54 -17.50
CA PRO A 100 -22.70 -36.55 -17.67
C PRO A 100 -23.39 -36.90 -16.34
N LEU A 101 -23.44 -35.98 -15.36
CA LEU A 101 -24.17 -36.21 -14.10
C LEU A 101 -25.48 -35.42 -14.00
N GLN A 102 -25.72 -34.42 -14.86
CA GLN A 102 -27.00 -33.71 -14.91
C GLN A 102 -28.07 -34.46 -15.72
N GLU A 103 -27.66 -35.26 -16.71
CA GLU A 103 -28.57 -36.11 -17.48
C GLU A 103 -29.10 -37.30 -16.65
N GLN A 104 -28.26 -37.88 -15.77
CA GLN A 104 -28.66 -39.03 -14.95
C GLN A 104 -29.59 -38.66 -13.79
N ALA A 105 -29.45 -37.47 -13.19
CA ALA A 105 -30.39 -37.01 -12.17
C ALA A 105 -31.78 -36.71 -12.77
N SER A 106 -31.81 -36.14 -13.98
CA SER A 106 -33.06 -35.79 -14.66
C SER A 106 -33.78 -37.01 -15.28
N ALA A 107 -33.02 -38.03 -15.71
CA ALA A 107 -33.58 -39.28 -16.22
C ALA A 107 -34.05 -40.24 -15.11
N SER A 108 -33.53 -40.12 -13.88
CA SER A 108 -33.97 -40.95 -12.75
C SER A 108 -35.28 -40.47 -12.10
N GLU A 109 -35.70 -39.21 -12.33
CA GLU A 109 -36.99 -38.68 -11.84
C GLU A 109 -38.15 -38.90 -12.82
N ALA A 110 -37.88 -39.23 -14.08
CA ALA A 110 -38.92 -39.46 -15.11
C ALA A 110 -39.43 -40.91 -15.20
N GLY A 111 -38.99 -41.80 -14.29
CA GLY A 111 -39.19 -43.25 -14.39
C GLY A 111 -40.26 -43.88 -13.49
N HIS A 112 -41.00 -43.11 -12.67
CA HIS A 112 -42.04 -43.69 -11.81
C HIS A 112 -43.42 -43.61 -12.48
N PRO A 113 -44.00 -44.72 -12.97
CA PRO A 113 -45.37 -44.70 -13.48
C PRO A 113 -46.33 -44.51 -12.30
N ALA A 114 -47.18 -43.48 -12.39
CA ALA A 114 -48.22 -43.21 -11.39
C ALA A 114 -49.19 -44.41 -11.29
N PRO A 115 -49.58 -44.85 -10.08
CA PRO A 115 -50.60 -45.89 -9.91
C PRO A 115 -51.99 -45.37 -10.35
N PRO A 116 -52.87 -46.24 -10.88
CA PRO A 116 -54.17 -45.82 -11.38
C PRO A 116 -55.09 -45.31 -10.26
N GLU A 117 -55.81 -44.22 -10.55
CA GLU A 117 -56.85 -43.64 -9.68
C GLU A 117 -57.95 -44.65 -9.36
N PRO A 118 -58.43 -44.75 -8.10
CA PRO A 118 -59.68 -45.41 -7.80
C PRO A 118 -60.85 -44.43 -7.95
N LEU A 119 -61.79 -44.78 -8.83
CA LEU A 119 -63.14 -44.22 -8.90
C LEU A 119 -63.93 -44.57 -7.63
N SER A 120 -64.33 -43.56 -6.86
CA SER A 120 -65.64 -43.45 -6.17
C SER A 120 -65.74 -42.15 -5.39
#